data_AF-A0A920NUU1-F1
#
_entry.id   AF-A0A920NUU1-F1
#
_cell.length_a   1.000
_cell.length_b   1.000
_cell.length_c   1.000
_cell.angle_alpha   90.00
_cell.angle_beta   90.00
_cell.angle_gamma   90.00
#
_symmetry.space_group_name_H-M   'P 1'
#
loop_
_entity.id
_entity.type
_entity.pdbx_description
1 polymer ?
#
loop_
_entity_poly.entity_id
_entity_poly.type
_entity_poly.pdbx_seq_one_letter_code
_entity_poly.pdbx_strand_id
1 'polypeptide(L)'
;MLDRHIDSFLSHLEVVRHLSPHTISSYRRDLDSFFPFLKEKNDSWEEVQDHQVRGFVAQERRRGLSARSIQRALSSIRSFFNYLLDEEVVETNPAANISSPKSAQLFPKPWVQIL
;
A
#
# COMPACT_ATOMS: atom_id res chain seq x y z
N MET A 1 6.27 -17.18 7.16
CA MET A 1 4.93 -16.96 7.76
C MET A 1 4.24 -15.79 7.06
N LEU A 2 4.88 -14.61 7.02
CA LEU A 2 4.41 -13.45 6.26
C LEU A 2 3.98 -13.75 4.80
N ASP A 3 4.79 -14.46 4.02
CA ASP A 3 4.46 -14.74 2.61
C ASP A 3 3.13 -15.48 2.45
N ARG A 4 2.80 -16.40 3.38
CA ARG A 4 1.52 -17.12 3.38
C ARG A 4 0.34 -16.15 3.58
N HIS A 5 0.49 -15.17 4.46
CA HIS A 5 -0.53 -14.15 4.69
C HIS A 5 -0.70 -13.26 3.46
N ILE A 6 0.40 -12.87 2.81
CA ILE A 6 0.33 -12.09 1.57
C ILE A 6 -0.37 -12.90 0.47
N ASP A 7 -0.02 -14.17 0.29
CA ASP A 7 -0.62 -15.00 -0.76
C ASP A 7 -2.12 -15.26 -0.49
N SER A 8 -2.49 -15.48 0.78
CA SER A 8 -3.90 -15.63 1.17
C SER A 8 -4.68 -14.33 0.94
N PHE A 9 -4.10 -13.19 1.29
CA PHE A 9 -4.68 -11.87 1.00
C PHE A 9 -4.87 -11.63 -0.51
N LEU A 10 -3.85 -11.92 -1.32
CA LEU A 10 -3.94 -11.72 -2.77
C LEU A 10 -4.97 -12.66 -3.40
N SER A 11 -5.07 -13.90 -2.91
CA SER A 11 -6.13 -14.84 -3.31
C SER A 11 -7.50 -14.34 -2.89
N HIS A 12 -7.65 -13.76 -1.70
CA HIS A 12 -8.89 -13.11 -1.27
C HIS A 12 -9.27 -11.94 -2.21
N LEU A 13 -8.30 -11.09 -2.59
CA LEU A 13 -8.55 -10.01 -3.55
C LEU A 13 -9.01 -10.53 -4.92
N GLU A 14 -8.49 -11.68 -5.36
CA GLU A 14 -8.87 -12.31 -6.62
C GLU A 14 -10.25 -12.95 -6.55
N VAL A 15 -10.45 -13.87 -5.61
CA VAL A 15 -11.61 -14.76 -5.57
C VAL A 15 -12.82 -14.09 -4.94
N VAL A 16 -12.63 -13.32 -3.87
CA VAL A 16 -13.73 -12.68 -3.14
C VAL A 16 -14.01 -11.30 -3.72
N ARG A 17 -12.97 -10.49 -3.92
CA ARG A 17 -13.12 -9.10 -4.37
C ARG A 17 -13.11 -8.92 -5.88
N HIS A 18 -12.83 -9.99 -6.65
CA HIS A 18 -12.84 -9.99 -8.12
C HIS A 18 -11.97 -8.88 -8.73
N LEU A 19 -10.85 -8.55 -8.07
CA LEU A 19 -9.94 -7.53 -8.58
C LEU A 19 -9.16 -8.05 -9.78
N SER A 20 -8.85 -7.15 -10.72
CA SER A 20 -8.11 -7.53 -11.92
C SER A 20 -6.69 -8.02 -11.58
N PRO A 21 -6.11 -8.93 -12.39
CA PRO A 21 -4.74 -9.41 -12.19
C PRO A 21 -3.71 -8.29 -12.11
N HIS A 22 -3.91 -7.20 -12.87
CA HIS A 22 -3.05 -6.03 -12.83
C HIS A 22 -3.10 -5.30 -11.47
N THR A 23 -4.29 -5.23 -10.86
CA THR A 23 -4.47 -4.63 -9.53
C THR A 23 -3.81 -5.49 -8.46
N ILE A 24 -4.00 -6.82 -8.51
CA ILE A 24 -3.38 -7.78 -7.59
C ILE A 24 -1.85 -7.71 -7.68
N SER A 25 -1.28 -7.73 -8.89
CA SER A 25 0.16 -7.58 -9.13
C SER A 25 0.70 -6.25 -8.57
N SER A 26 -0.09 -5.18 -8.67
CA SER A 26 0.26 -3.88 -8.09
C SER A 26 0.30 -3.93 -6.56
N TYR A 27 -0.65 -4.62 -5.92
CA TYR A 27 -0.68 -4.81 -4.47
C TYR A 27 0.49 -5.66 -3.99
N ARG A 28 0.81 -6.77 -4.68
CA ARG A 28 1.99 -7.59 -4.35
C ARG A 28 3.26 -6.76 -4.40
N ARG A 29 3.51 -6.02 -5.49
CA ARG A 29 4.71 -5.17 -5.63
C ARG A 29 4.84 -4.13 -4.52
N ASP A 30 3.73 -3.54 -4.08
CA ASP A 30 3.75 -2.56 -3.00
C ASP A 30 4.09 -3.22 -1.66
N LEU A 31 3.54 -4.40 -1.36
CA LEU A 31 3.87 -5.17 -0.16
C LEU A 31 5.32 -5.69 -0.19
N ASP A 32 5.80 -6.13 -1.35
CA ASP A 32 7.19 -6.54 -1.59
C ASP A 32 8.18 -5.37 -1.48
N SER A 33 7.71 -4.13 -1.52
CA SER A 33 8.53 -2.96 -1.23
C SER A 33 8.49 -2.57 0.24
N PHE A 34 7.34 -2.75 0.89
CA PHE A 34 7.11 -2.35 2.28
C PHE A 34 7.78 -3.28 3.30
N PHE A 35 7.63 -4.60 3.17
CA PHE A 35 8.16 -5.53 4.17
C PHE A 35 9.70 -5.59 4.22
N PRO A 36 10.43 -5.53 3.08
CA PRO A 36 11.88 -5.38 3.15
C PRO A 36 12.32 -4.09 3.85
N PHE A 37 11.60 -2.98 3.67
CA PHE A 37 11.88 -1.74 4.40
C PHE A 37 11.77 -1.92 5.93
N LEU A 38 10.75 -2.64 6.42
CA LEU A 38 10.62 -2.96 7.85
C LEU A 38 11.78 -3.85 8.32
N LYS A 39 12.12 -4.87 7.53
CA LYS A 39 13.21 -5.79 7.85
C LYS A 39 14.57 -5.09 7.94
N GLU A 40 14.85 -4.13 7.06
CA GLU A 40 16.05 -3.28 7.12
C GLU A 40 16.16 -2.49 8.43
N LYS A 41 15.03 -2.23 9.09
CA LYS A 41 14.94 -1.53 10.38
C LYS A 41 14.84 -2.47 11.58
N ASN A 42 14.92 -3.78 11.35
CA ASN A 42 14.73 -4.84 12.35
C ASN A 42 13.34 -4.80 13.02
N ASP A 43 12.34 -4.34 12.26
CA ASP A 43 10.94 -4.28 12.68
C ASP A 43 10.22 -5.59 12.31
N SER A 44 9.41 -6.12 13.24
CA SER A 44 8.52 -7.25 12.96
C SER A 44 7.26 -6.78 12.23
N TRP A 45 6.79 -7.59 11.27
CA TRP A 45 5.56 -7.30 10.54
C TRP A 45 4.28 -7.40 11.41
N GLU A 46 4.36 -8.17 12.51
CA GLU A 46 3.26 -8.39 13.46
C GLU A 46 3.09 -7.18 14.40
N GLU A 47 4.16 -6.44 14.64
CA GLU A 47 4.21 -5.32 15.60
C GLU A 47 4.26 -3.96 14.90
N VAL A 48 3.88 -3.91 13.62
CA VAL A 48 3.93 -2.67 12.84
C VAL A 48 2.99 -1.63 13.45
N GLN A 49 3.53 -0.43 13.60
CA GLN A 49 2.89 0.77 14.12
C GLN A 49 2.86 1.86 13.05
N ASP A 50 2.06 2.91 13.30
CA ASP A 50 1.84 3.98 12.34
C ASP A 50 3.14 4.70 11.92
N HIS A 51 4.08 4.89 12.86
CA HIS A 51 5.33 5.59 12.61
C HIS A 51 6.24 4.87 11.60
N GLN A 52 6.23 3.53 11.57
CA GLN A 52 6.98 2.76 10.58
C GLN A 52 6.37 2.92 9.18
N VAL A 53 5.04 2.90 9.06
CA VAL A 53 4.36 3.15 7.79
C VAL A 53 4.60 4.59 7.30
N ARG A 54 4.61 5.59 8.20
CA ARG A 54 5.02 6.97 7.85
C ARG A 54 6.48 7.04 7.42
N GLY A 55 7.36 6.29 8.08
CA GLY A 55 8.78 6.15 7.72
C GLY A 55 8.97 5.61 6.31
N PHE A 56 8.22 4.57 5.94
CA PHE A 56 8.20 4.02 4.58
C PHE A 56 7.78 5.09 3.56
N VAL A 57 6.66 5.77 3.80
CA VAL A 57 6.19 6.86 2.92
C VAL A 57 7.25 7.95 2.74
N ALA A 58 7.94 8.34 3.81
CA ALA A 58 9.01 9.32 3.74
C ALA A 58 10.21 8.82 2.94
N GLN A 59 10.58 7.54 3.07
CA GLN A 59 11.65 6.93 2.28
C GLN A 59 11.29 6.87 0.79
N GLU A 60 10.09 6.42 0.45
CA GLU A 60 9.63 6.32 -0.94
C GLU A 60 9.55 7.68 -1.62
N ARG A 61 9.13 8.72 -0.89
CA ARG A 61 9.21 10.10 -1.38
C ARG A 61 10.64 10.52 -1.69
N ARG A 62 11.60 10.22 -0.80
CA ARG A 62 13.03 10.53 -1.03
C ARG A 62 13.61 9.74 -2.21
N ARG A 63 13.10 8.54 -2.47
CA ARG A 63 13.43 7.71 -3.64
C ARG A 63 12.79 8.22 -4.95
N GLY A 64 11.95 9.26 -4.88
CA GLY A 64 11.34 9.88 -6.05
C GLY A 64 10.04 9.23 -6.53
N LEU A 65 9.40 8.38 -5.71
CA LEU A 65 8.08 7.84 -6.07
C LEU A 65 7.05 8.96 -6.20
N SER A 66 6.23 8.85 -7.25
CA SER A 66 5.13 9.78 -7.47
C SER A 66 4.11 9.73 -6.32
N ALA A 67 3.41 10.84 -6.07
CA ALA A 67 2.31 10.88 -5.11
C ALA A 67 1.26 9.79 -5.36
N ARG A 68 0.95 9.49 -6.63
CA ARG A 68 0.02 8.43 -7.02
C ARG A 68 0.53 7.04 -6.66
N SER A 69 1.83 6.79 -6.83
CA SER A 69 2.46 5.52 -6.43
C SER A 69 2.40 5.34 -4.92
N ILE A 70 2.71 6.39 -4.15
CA ILE A 70 2.64 6.36 -2.68
C ILE A 70 1.20 6.16 -2.19
N GLN A 71 0.23 6.82 -2.81
CA GLN A 71 -1.19 6.61 -2.52
C GLN A 71 -1.59 5.14 -2.72
N ARG A 72 -1.18 4.53 -3.83
CA ARG A 72 -1.46 3.12 -4.12
C ARG A 72 -0.80 2.19 -3.10
N ALA A 73 0.48 2.43 -2.78
CA ALA A 73 1.18 1.64 -1.77
C ALA A 73 0.51 1.72 -0.38
N LEU A 74 0.09 2.92 0.04
CA LEU A 74 -0.68 3.09 1.27
C LEU A 74 -2.03 2.36 1.23
N SER A 75 -2.70 2.33 0.08
CA SER A 75 -3.94 1.55 -0.09
C SER A 75 -3.69 0.04 0.01
N SER A 76 -2.59 -0.46 -0.54
CA SER A 76 -2.21 -1.87 -0.46
C SER A 76 -1.86 -2.28 0.97
N ILE A 77 -1.03 -1.47 1.67
CA ILE A 77 -0.70 -1.70 3.09
C ILE A 77 -1.97 -1.69 3.95
N ARG A 78 -2.81 -0.66 3.80
CA ARG A 78 -4.05 -0.55 4.57
C ARG A 78 -4.99 -1.73 4.34
N SER A 79 -5.14 -2.15 3.08
CA SER A 79 -6.02 -3.28 2.73
C SER A 79 -5.48 -4.60 3.26
N PHE A 80 -4.16 -4.80 3.22
CA PHE A 80 -3.52 -5.99 3.78
C PHE A 80 -3.74 -6.09 5.30
N PHE A 81 -3.49 -5.00 6.03
CA PHE A 81 -3.71 -5.01 7.48
C PHE A 81 -5.19 -5.06 7.88
N ASN A 82 -6.11 -4.54 7.05
CA ASN A 82 -7.54 -4.78 7.25
C ASN A 82 -7.88 -6.27 7.08
N TYR A 83 -7.35 -6.93 6.05
CA TYR A 83 -7.53 -8.36 5.87
C TYR A 83 -6.99 -9.16 7.06
N LEU A 84 -5.80 -8.81 7.57
CA LEU A 84 -5.26 -9.47 8.76
C LEU A 84 -6.07 -9.21 10.03
N LEU A 85 -6.68 -8.04 10.15
CA LEU A 85 -7.59 -7.72 11.24
C LEU A 85 -8.86 -8.58 11.17
N ASP A 86 -9.41 -8.75 9.97
CA ASP A 86 -10.59 -9.60 9.71
C ASP A 86 -10.29 -11.09 9.99
N GLU A 87 -9.05 -11.52 9.76
CA GLU A 87 -8.56 -12.89 10.06
C GLU A 87 -8.05 -13.05 11.50
N GLU A 88 -8.22 -12.03 12.37
CA GLU A 88 -7.76 -12.01 13.77
C GLU A 88 -6.25 -12.28 13.95
N VAL A 89 -5.44 -11.99 12.92
CA VAL A 89 -3.98 -12.17 12.93
C VAL A 89 -3.27 -10.98 13.58
N VAL A 90 -3.87 -9.79 13.52
CA VAL A 90 -3.37 -8.57 14.15
C VAL A 90 -4.51 -7.86 14.88
N GLU A 91 -4.19 -7.10 15.91
CA GLU A 91 -5.20 -6.38 16.71
C GLU A 91 -5.55 -5.00 16.13
N THR A 92 -4.68 -4.43 15.30
CA THR A 92 -4.87 -3.07 14.76
C THR A 92 -4.35 -2.95 13.33
N ASN A 93 -4.88 -1.95 12.60
CA ASN A 93 -4.34 -1.55 11.31
C ASN A 93 -3.43 -0.31 11.45
N PRO A 94 -2.10 -0.44 11.30
CA PRO A 94 -1.17 0.67 11.47
C PRO A 94 -1.30 1.75 10.39
N ALA A 95 -1.90 1.42 9.25
CA ALA A 95 -2.11 2.36 8.15
C ALA A 95 -3.49 3.04 8.18
N ALA A 96 -4.37 2.71 9.13
CA ALA A 96 -5.75 3.20 9.17
C ALA A 96 -5.84 4.73 9.08
N ASN A 97 -5.05 5.45 9.90
CA ASN A 97 -5.13 6.91 10.05
C ASN A 97 -4.04 7.68 9.30
N ILE A 98 -3.33 7.03 8.37
CA ILE A 98 -2.24 7.68 7.64
C ILE A 98 -2.77 8.35 6.38
N SER A 99 -2.73 9.67 6.35
CA SER A 99 -3.12 10.46 5.19
C SER A 99 -2.13 10.28 4.04
N SER A 100 -2.66 9.95 2.86
CA SER A 100 -1.86 9.89 1.65
C SER A 100 -1.53 11.29 1.12
N PRO A 101 -0.36 11.49 0.46
CA PRO A 101 -0.08 12.74 -0.25
C PRO A 101 -1.23 13.07 -1.21
N LYS A 102 -1.66 14.33 -1.30
CA LYS A 102 -2.53 14.76 -2.39
C LYS A 102 -1.73 14.68 -3.69
N SER A 103 -2.21 13.91 -4.66
CA SER A 103 -1.71 14.00 -6.03
C SER A 103 -2.10 15.39 -6.55
N ALA A 104 -1.13 16.13 -7.10
CA ALA A 104 -1.46 17.34 -7.84
C ALA A 104 -2.37 16.91 -9.00
N GLN A 105 -3.64 17.30 -8.98
CA GLN A 105 -4.50 17.17 -10.14
C GLN A 105 -3.82 17.94 -11.27
N LEU A 106 -3.27 17.22 -12.25
CA LEU A 106 -3.01 17.77 -13.56
C LEU A 106 -4.39 18.12 -14.12
N PHE A 107 -4.79 19.37 -13.99
CA PHE A 107 -5.93 19.90 -14.72
C PHE A 107 -5.67 19.60 -16.20
N PRO A 108 -6.60 18.92 -16.92
CA PRO A 108 -6.46 18.77 -18.35
C PRO A 108 -6.33 20.16 -18.97
N LYS A 109 -5.29 20.38 -19.79
CA LYS A 109 -5.11 21.63 -20.52
C LYS A 109 -6.41 21.90 -21.30
N PRO A 110 -6.98 23.12 -21.28
CA PRO A 110 -8.13 23.42 -22.09
C PRO A 110 -7.77 23.16 -23.56
N TRP A 111 -8.63 22.45 -24.28
CA TRP A 111 -8.51 22.30 -25.72
C TRP A 111 -8.56 23.69 -26.34
N VAL A 112 -7.42 24.21 -26.77
CA VAL A 112 -7.39 25.38 -27.66
C VAL A 112 -7.93 24.88 -29.00
N GLN A 113 -9.21 25.14 -29.23
CA GLN A 113 -9.83 25.03 -30.54
C GLN A 113 -9.20 26.14 -31.40
N ILE A 114 -8.22 25.79 -32.23
CA ILE A 114 -7.73 26.68 -33.28
C ILE A 114 -8.83 26.73 -34.35
N LEU A 115 -9.23 27.97 -34.66
CA LEU A 115 -10.18 28.36 -35.71
C LEU A 115 -9.81 27.79 -37.08
#